data_AF-A0A218Q6T3-F1
#
_entry.id   AF-A0A218Q6T3-F1
#
_cell.length_a   1.000
_cell.length_b   1.000
_cell.length_c   1.000
_cell.angle_alpha   90.00
_cell.angle_beta   90.00
_cell.angle_gamma   90.00
#
_symmetry.space_group_name_H-M   'P 1'
#
loop_
_entity.id
_entity.type
_entity.pdbx_description
1 polymer ?
#
loop_
_entity_poly.entity_id
_entity_poly.type
_entity_poly.pdbx_seq_one_letter_code
_entity_poly.pdbx_strand_id
1 'polypeptide(L)'
;MSEVTLAAPDIQLPPIQAELPYDDGIPMESARHKAQMDLLIDGLMPWLAEREDGFVGGNMFVYYSLAQLRNKDFKGPDFFVVLGVPQGERRSWVVWEEGKAPDLVIELLSNSTASADKNEKKLIYQNQMRVPEYFWYDPFNSEDLAGFSIQKGVYQPITANAQNQLVSQSLGLGLQLWQGKYQGINATWLRWANLTGDLLPTPEEKQRQRAEQERQRADKAELQLLQTARNLVETGMNVEQVARLTGLCVSDIQSAHLPMA
;
A
#
# COMPACT_ATOMS: atom_id res chain seq x y z
N MET A 1 55.62 -33.40 18.73
CA MET A 1 54.61 -32.34 18.60
C MET A 1 53.67 -32.79 17.51
N SER A 2 52.54 -33.38 17.90
CA SER A 2 51.54 -33.87 16.94
C SER A 2 50.71 -32.67 16.49
N GLU A 3 50.83 -32.29 15.22
CA GLU A 3 49.94 -31.29 14.62
C GLU A 3 48.53 -31.86 14.58
N VAL A 4 47.63 -31.28 15.37
CA VAL A 4 46.20 -31.51 15.26
C VAL A 4 45.71 -30.63 14.12
N THR A 5 45.56 -31.20 12.93
CA THR A 5 44.86 -30.55 11.83
C THR A 5 43.37 -30.54 12.16
N LEU A 6 42.87 -29.42 12.68
CA LEU A 6 41.43 -29.20 12.82
C LEU A 6 40.82 -29.18 11.41
N ALA A 7 40.01 -30.18 11.09
CA ALA A 7 39.19 -30.16 9.88
C ALA A 7 38.32 -28.89 9.93
N ALA A 8 38.31 -28.12 8.83
CA ALA A 8 37.42 -26.97 8.72
C ALA A 8 35.98 -27.44 8.96
N PRO A 9 35.19 -26.76 9.81
CA PRO A 9 33.82 -27.15 10.05
C PRO A 9 33.06 -27.07 8.72
N ASP A 10 32.38 -28.16 8.36
CA ASP A 10 31.45 -28.21 7.23
C ASP A 10 30.20 -27.40 7.61
N ILE A 11 30.28 -26.07 7.47
CA ILE A 11 29.18 -25.16 7.78
C ILE A 11 28.30 -25.06 6.54
N GLN A 12 27.19 -25.80 6.54
CA GLN A 12 26.14 -25.63 5.56
C GLN A 12 25.42 -24.30 5.80
N LEU A 13 25.51 -23.38 4.84
CA LEU A 13 24.81 -22.10 4.88
C LEU A 13 23.28 -22.32 4.74
N PRO A 14 22.45 -21.46 5.37
CA PRO A 14 21.02 -21.54 5.20
C PRO A 14 20.59 -21.18 3.77
N PRO A 15 19.50 -21.76 3.25
CA PRO A 15 19.04 -21.48 1.89
C PRO A 15 18.56 -20.04 1.77
N ILE A 16 18.75 -19.46 0.60
CA ILE A 16 18.27 -18.10 0.27
C ILE A 16 16.97 -18.16 -0.53
N GLN A 17 16.29 -17.02 -0.70
CA GLN A 17 15.03 -16.93 -1.43
C GLN A 17 15.08 -17.52 -2.86
N ALA A 18 16.25 -17.50 -3.51
CA ALA A 18 16.44 -18.06 -4.85
C ALA A 18 16.35 -19.59 -4.90
N GLU A 19 16.53 -20.25 -3.75
CA GLU A 19 16.56 -21.71 -3.60
C GLU A 19 15.26 -22.25 -2.97
N LEU A 20 14.34 -21.34 -2.60
CA LEU A 20 13.11 -21.67 -1.90
C LEU A 20 11.89 -21.47 -2.80
N PRO A 21 10.84 -22.29 -2.63
CA PRO A 21 9.53 -21.95 -3.16
C PRO A 21 9.08 -20.57 -2.67
N TYR A 22 8.19 -19.92 -3.41
CA TYR A 22 7.67 -18.62 -3.02
C TYR A 22 6.15 -18.50 -3.13
N ASP A 23 5.52 -19.47 -3.77
CA ASP A 23 4.10 -19.58 -4.04
C ASP A 23 3.69 -21.06 -3.98
N ASP A 24 2.46 -21.35 -3.55
CA ASP A 24 1.86 -22.69 -3.61
C ASP A 24 1.12 -22.92 -4.94
N GLY A 25 0.98 -21.88 -5.77
CA GLY A 25 0.24 -21.90 -7.02
C GLY A 25 -1.27 -21.95 -6.81
N ILE A 26 -1.74 -21.73 -5.59
CA ILE A 26 -3.16 -21.66 -5.25
C ILE A 26 -3.60 -20.21 -5.40
N PRO A 27 -4.54 -19.91 -6.31
CA PRO A 27 -5.10 -18.56 -6.40
C PRO A 27 -5.78 -18.17 -5.09
N MET A 28 -5.85 -16.86 -4.82
CA MET A 28 -6.69 -16.35 -3.74
C MET A 28 -8.13 -16.87 -3.86
N GLU A 29 -8.78 -17.06 -2.71
CA GLU A 29 -10.11 -17.66 -2.61
C GLU A 29 -11.15 -17.03 -3.56
N SER A 30 -11.10 -15.71 -3.77
CA SER A 30 -11.99 -15.06 -4.75
C SER A 30 -11.41 -13.77 -5.30
N ALA A 31 -12.02 -13.27 -6.39
CA ALA A 31 -11.70 -11.96 -6.96
C ALA A 31 -11.83 -10.81 -5.94
N ARG A 32 -12.72 -10.93 -4.94
CA ARG A 32 -12.85 -9.92 -3.88
C ARG A 32 -11.69 -9.95 -2.90
N HIS A 33 -11.17 -11.14 -2.55
CA HIS A 33 -9.96 -11.26 -1.73
C HIS A 33 -8.77 -10.66 -2.46
N LYS A 34 -8.59 -10.98 -3.75
CA LYS A 34 -7.53 -10.41 -4.59
C LYS A 34 -7.62 -8.88 -4.65
N ALA A 35 -8.80 -8.34 -4.94
CA ALA A 35 -9.00 -6.90 -4.99
C ALA A 35 -8.78 -6.23 -3.62
N GLN A 36 -9.15 -6.87 -2.51
CA GLN A 36 -8.93 -6.33 -1.17
C GLN A 36 -7.43 -6.32 -0.81
N MET A 37 -6.67 -7.36 -1.16
CA MET A 37 -5.22 -7.38 -1.02
C MET A 37 -4.58 -6.27 -1.86
N ASP A 38 -4.97 -6.17 -3.14
CA ASP A 38 -4.44 -5.16 -4.07
C ASP A 38 -4.72 -3.75 -3.55
N LEU A 39 -5.92 -3.50 -3.01
CA LEU A 39 -6.26 -2.20 -2.44
C LEU A 39 -5.41 -1.83 -1.21
N LEU A 40 -5.06 -2.81 -0.37
CA LEU A 40 -4.16 -2.59 0.76
C LEU A 40 -2.73 -2.26 0.28
N ILE A 41 -2.24 -2.98 -0.74
CA ILE A 41 -0.91 -2.75 -1.32
C ILE A 41 -0.88 -1.40 -2.05
N ASP A 42 -1.82 -1.16 -2.96
CA ASP A 42 -1.96 0.08 -3.74
C ASP A 42 -2.08 1.30 -2.82
N GLY A 43 -2.89 1.21 -1.76
CA GLY A 43 -3.03 2.32 -0.81
C GLY A 43 -1.73 2.64 -0.08
N LEU A 44 -0.88 1.64 0.17
CA LEU A 44 0.37 1.83 0.90
C LEU A 44 1.56 2.19 -0.01
N MET A 45 1.54 1.79 -1.29
CA MET A 45 2.65 2.02 -2.22
C MET A 45 3.09 3.49 -2.31
N PRO A 46 2.19 4.49 -2.51
CA PRO A 46 2.60 5.89 -2.56
C PRO A 46 3.17 6.39 -1.24
N TRP A 47 2.70 5.86 -0.11
CA TRP A 47 3.20 6.21 1.23
C TRP A 47 4.59 5.60 1.46
N LEU A 48 4.82 4.35 1.07
CA LEU A 48 6.13 3.71 1.10
C LEU A 48 7.13 4.38 0.14
N ALA A 49 6.68 4.87 -1.02
CA ALA A 49 7.53 5.56 -1.99
C ALA A 49 8.01 6.94 -1.49
N GLU A 50 7.30 7.54 -0.54
CA GLU A 50 7.74 8.76 0.16
C GLU A 50 8.74 8.45 1.29
N ARG A 51 9.05 7.17 1.52
CA ARG A 51 10.09 6.68 2.42
C ARG A 51 11.25 6.09 1.62
N GLU A 52 12.43 6.05 2.25
CA GLU A 52 13.63 5.41 1.69
C GLU A 52 13.75 3.93 2.11
N ASP A 53 12.91 3.49 3.05
CA ASP A 53 12.95 2.16 3.64
C ASP A 53 11.55 1.51 3.70
N GLY A 54 11.51 0.23 3.37
CA GLY A 54 10.35 -0.63 3.57
C GLY A 54 10.04 -1.54 2.39
N PHE A 55 9.28 -2.58 2.68
CA PHE A 55 8.76 -3.57 1.76
C PHE A 55 7.31 -3.87 2.10
N VAL A 56 6.47 -4.01 1.08
CA VAL A 56 5.10 -4.52 1.20
C VAL A 56 4.96 -5.71 0.28
N GLY A 57 4.36 -6.78 0.79
CA GLY A 57 4.12 -8.01 0.05
C GLY A 57 2.75 -8.59 0.40
N GLY A 58 2.33 -9.55 -0.40
CA GLY A 58 1.08 -10.28 -0.20
C GLY A 58 1.05 -11.54 -1.05
N ASN A 59 0.37 -12.57 -0.56
CA ASN A 59 0.28 -13.88 -1.20
C ASN A 59 1.65 -14.45 -1.63
N MET A 60 2.64 -14.33 -0.74
CA MET A 60 4.01 -14.85 -0.92
C MET A 60 4.52 -15.43 0.39
N PHE A 61 5.41 -16.43 0.34
CA PHE A 61 5.86 -17.10 1.56
C PHE A 61 6.81 -16.26 2.42
N VAL A 62 6.61 -16.39 3.73
CA VAL A 62 7.47 -15.92 4.81
C VAL A 62 8.13 -17.13 5.47
N TYR A 63 9.45 -17.19 5.36
CA TYR A 63 10.31 -18.22 5.95
C TYR A 63 10.96 -17.67 7.22
N TYR A 64 10.64 -18.26 8.37
CA TYR A 64 11.03 -17.72 9.67
C TYR A 64 11.80 -18.72 10.56
N SER A 65 12.02 -19.95 10.09
CA SER A 65 12.82 -20.95 10.81
C SER A 65 13.39 -22.02 9.89
N LEU A 66 14.69 -22.28 10.05
CA LEU A 66 15.41 -23.34 9.32
C LEU A 66 14.95 -24.75 9.72
N ALA A 67 14.66 -24.95 11.00
CA ALA A 67 14.15 -26.23 11.49
C ALA A 67 12.78 -26.54 10.88
N GLN A 68 11.95 -25.51 10.71
CA GLN A 68 10.61 -25.60 10.15
C GLN A 68 10.59 -25.70 8.63
N LEU A 69 11.66 -25.30 7.94
CA LEU A 69 11.81 -25.53 6.51
C LEU A 69 11.67 -27.02 6.15
N ARG A 70 12.23 -27.90 6.99
CA ARG A 70 12.14 -29.36 6.82
C ARG A 70 10.71 -29.89 6.93
N ASN A 71 9.88 -29.21 7.72
CA ASN A 71 8.47 -29.54 7.92
C ASN A 71 7.53 -28.72 7.03
N LYS A 72 8.06 -27.85 6.17
CA LYS A 72 7.30 -26.90 5.32
C LYS A 72 6.42 -25.94 6.13
N ASP A 73 6.87 -25.55 7.32
CA ASP A 73 6.13 -24.73 8.27
C ASP A 73 6.21 -23.20 7.97
N PHE A 74 6.41 -22.80 6.70
CA PHE A 74 6.33 -21.40 6.28
C PHE A 74 4.88 -20.90 6.26
N LYS A 75 4.68 -19.59 6.16
CA LYS A 75 3.33 -19.00 6.04
C LYS A 75 3.26 -18.05 4.85
N GLY A 76 2.19 -18.12 4.07
CA GLY A 76 1.86 -17.16 3.04
C GLY A 76 0.77 -16.21 3.55
N PRO A 77 1.13 -15.10 4.23
CA PRO A 77 0.14 -14.09 4.60
C PRO A 77 -0.45 -13.43 3.34
N ASP A 78 -1.74 -13.10 3.39
CA ASP A 78 -2.37 -12.34 2.31
C ASP A 78 -1.76 -10.95 2.17
N PHE A 79 -1.33 -10.32 3.26
CA PHE A 79 -0.65 -9.03 3.22
C PHE A 79 0.33 -8.89 4.38
N PHE A 80 1.48 -8.27 4.14
CA PHE A 80 2.42 -7.89 5.20
C PHE A 80 3.29 -6.70 4.83
N VAL A 81 3.85 -6.05 5.86
CA VAL A 81 4.75 -4.91 5.72
C VAL A 81 5.99 -5.12 6.58
N VAL A 82 7.13 -4.70 6.05
CA VAL A 82 8.40 -4.64 6.76
C VAL A 82 9.01 -3.26 6.57
N LEU A 83 9.32 -2.56 7.66
CA LEU A 83 9.98 -1.26 7.70
C LEU A 83 11.46 -1.42 8.08
N GLY A 84 12.28 -0.41 7.79
CA GLY A 84 13.73 -0.45 8.09
C GLY A 84 14.54 -1.36 7.17
N VAL A 85 14.00 -1.75 6.02
CA VAL A 85 14.66 -2.63 5.04
C VAL A 85 14.80 -1.90 3.69
N PRO A 86 15.84 -2.18 2.88
CA PRO A 86 15.95 -1.60 1.55
C PRO A 86 14.78 -2.00 0.67
N GLN A 87 14.31 -1.04 -0.14
CA GLN A 87 13.36 -1.33 -1.20
C GLN A 87 13.96 -2.33 -2.21
N GLY A 88 13.10 -3.12 -2.84
CA GLY A 88 13.49 -4.03 -3.91
C GLY A 88 12.54 -5.22 -4.03
N GLU A 89 12.59 -5.88 -5.18
CA GLU A 89 11.83 -7.10 -5.41
C GLU A 89 12.26 -8.21 -4.44
N ARG A 90 11.30 -9.03 -4.01
CA ARG A 90 11.52 -10.26 -3.28
C ARG A 90 10.67 -11.36 -3.89
N ARG A 91 11.22 -12.57 -3.98
CA ARG A 91 10.44 -13.77 -4.33
C ARG A 91 9.70 -14.28 -3.11
N SER A 92 10.39 -14.42 -2.00
CA SER A 92 9.85 -14.77 -0.69
C SER A 92 10.48 -13.88 0.36
N TRP A 93 9.85 -13.76 1.53
CA TRP A 93 10.45 -13.08 2.68
C TRP A 93 11.19 -14.09 3.54
N VAL A 94 12.53 -14.06 3.50
CA VAL A 94 13.37 -15.01 4.24
C VAL A 94 14.01 -14.31 5.44
N VAL A 95 13.50 -14.58 6.64
CA VAL A 95 13.86 -13.82 7.87
C VAL A 95 15.36 -13.83 8.18
N TRP A 96 16.06 -14.93 7.91
CA TRP A 96 17.51 -15.00 8.15
C TRP A 96 18.35 -14.36 7.03
N GLU A 97 17.77 -14.13 5.85
CA GLU A 97 18.39 -13.38 4.76
C GLU A 97 18.17 -11.88 4.97
N GLU A 98 16.95 -11.47 5.31
CA GLU A 98 16.55 -10.07 5.52
C GLU A 98 16.90 -9.53 6.93
N GLY A 99 17.16 -10.43 7.88
CA GLY A 99 17.51 -10.10 9.26
C GLY A 99 16.33 -9.77 10.19
N LYS A 100 15.08 -9.77 9.69
CA LYS A 100 13.89 -9.55 10.53
C LYS A 100 12.61 -10.17 9.96
N ALA A 101 11.64 -10.38 10.85
CA ALA A 101 10.26 -10.74 10.51
C ALA A 101 9.44 -9.50 10.11
N PRO A 102 8.24 -9.68 9.52
CA PRO A 102 7.34 -8.57 9.24
C PRO A 102 6.96 -7.77 10.48
N ASP A 103 6.75 -6.46 10.30
CA ASP A 103 6.26 -5.56 11.35
C ASP A 103 4.73 -5.64 11.50
N LEU A 104 4.05 -5.99 10.41
CA LEU A 104 2.61 -6.08 10.34
C LEU A 104 2.19 -7.21 9.37
N VAL A 105 1.17 -7.98 9.75
CA VAL A 105 0.50 -8.96 8.88
C VAL A 105 -1.02 -8.75 8.89
N ILE A 106 -1.67 -8.90 7.73
CA ILE A 106 -3.14 -8.95 7.59
C ILE A 106 -3.51 -10.23 6.84
N GLU A 107 -4.48 -10.98 7.38
CA GLU A 107 -5.12 -12.12 6.72
C GLU A 107 -6.53 -11.75 6.25
N LEU A 108 -6.89 -12.16 5.04
CA LEU A 108 -8.21 -11.95 4.45
C LEU A 108 -9.02 -13.24 4.59
N LEU A 109 -9.99 -13.21 5.49
CA LEU A 109 -10.71 -14.40 5.92
C LEU A 109 -11.58 -14.96 4.80
N SER A 110 -11.51 -16.29 4.64
CA SER A 110 -12.49 -17.06 3.90
C SER A 110 -13.14 -18.14 4.76
N ASN A 111 -14.21 -18.77 4.25
CA ASN A 111 -14.82 -19.92 4.93
C ASN A 111 -13.82 -21.08 5.16
N SER A 112 -12.83 -21.23 4.27
CA SER A 112 -11.86 -22.34 4.33
C SER A 112 -10.72 -22.05 5.31
N THR A 113 -10.33 -20.78 5.49
CA THR A 113 -9.15 -20.40 6.28
C THR A 113 -9.46 -19.72 7.61
N ALA A 114 -10.66 -19.16 7.80
CA ALA A 114 -10.96 -18.27 8.94
C ALA A 114 -10.65 -18.87 10.31
N SER A 115 -10.90 -20.17 10.49
CA SER A 115 -10.56 -20.86 11.75
C SER A 115 -9.06 -20.92 11.99
N ALA A 116 -8.26 -21.21 10.95
CA ALA A 116 -6.81 -21.25 11.05
C ALA A 116 -6.21 -19.85 11.25
N ASP A 117 -6.73 -18.84 10.56
CA ASP A 117 -6.26 -17.45 10.66
C ASP A 117 -6.47 -16.90 12.07
N LYS A 118 -7.67 -17.06 12.62
CA LYS A 118 -8.02 -16.57 13.97
C LYS A 118 -7.34 -17.31 15.12
N ASN A 119 -6.86 -18.53 14.87
CA ASN A 119 -6.29 -19.40 15.90
C ASN A 119 -4.81 -19.76 15.62
N GLU A 120 -4.57 -20.77 14.80
CA GLU A 120 -3.22 -21.35 14.60
C GLU A 120 -2.23 -20.32 14.03
N LYS A 121 -2.57 -19.66 12.92
CA LYS A 121 -1.68 -18.68 12.29
C LYS A 121 -1.40 -17.51 13.23
N LYS A 122 -2.43 -16.99 13.90
CA LYS A 122 -2.27 -15.97 14.94
C LYS A 122 -1.23 -16.37 15.99
N LEU A 123 -1.26 -17.60 16.49
CA LEU A 123 -0.28 -18.08 17.48
C LEU A 123 1.12 -18.22 16.89
N ILE A 124 1.25 -18.59 15.61
CA ILE A 124 2.55 -18.66 14.92
C ILE A 124 3.15 -17.26 14.76
N TYR A 125 2.37 -16.29 14.28
CA TYR A 125 2.80 -14.90 14.17
C TYR A 125 3.20 -14.33 15.54
N GLN A 126 2.46 -14.67 16.61
CA GLN A 126 2.74 -14.21 17.97
C GLN A 126 4.00 -14.83 18.59
N ASN A 127 4.10 -16.17 18.55
CA ASN A 127 5.02 -16.92 19.40
C ASN A 127 6.32 -17.25 18.69
N GLN A 128 6.26 -17.46 17.37
CA GLN A 128 7.39 -17.92 16.57
C GLN A 128 8.00 -16.75 15.78
N MET A 129 7.18 -16.03 15.00
CA MET A 129 7.68 -14.90 14.20
C MET A 129 7.82 -13.59 14.98
N ARG A 130 7.09 -13.44 16.09
CA ARG A 130 7.04 -12.21 16.90
C ARG A 130 6.64 -10.98 16.09
N VAL A 131 5.70 -11.15 15.15
CA VAL A 131 5.15 -10.02 14.36
C VAL A 131 4.49 -9.04 15.33
N PRO A 132 4.92 -7.76 15.37
CA PRO A 132 4.39 -6.78 16.31
C PRO A 132 2.88 -6.58 16.21
N GLU A 133 2.33 -6.58 14.99
CA GLU A 133 0.93 -6.28 14.73
C GLU A 133 0.29 -7.27 13.76
N TYR A 134 -0.90 -7.77 14.12
CA TYR A 134 -1.63 -8.76 13.34
C TYR A 134 -3.09 -8.35 13.21
N PHE A 135 -3.62 -8.44 12.00
CA PHE A 135 -5.01 -8.11 11.70
C PHE A 135 -5.66 -9.21 10.87
N TRP A 136 -6.98 -9.25 10.91
CA TRP A 136 -7.76 -9.97 9.92
C TRP A 136 -8.98 -9.19 9.49
N TYR A 137 -9.47 -9.51 8.30
CA TYR A 137 -10.69 -8.92 7.74
C TYR A 137 -11.42 -9.91 6.83
N ASP A 138 -12.73 -10.05 6.98
CA ASP A 138 -13.56 -10.77 6.01
C ASP A 138 -14.11 -9.82 4.93
N PRO A 139 -13.68 -9.94 3.65
CA PRO A 139 -14.17 -9.08 2.57
C PRO A 139 -15.67 -9.24 2.23
N PHE A 140 -16.32 -10.28 2.75
CA PHE A 140 -17.74 -10.56 2.59
C PHE A 140 -18.56 -10.29 3.86
N ASN A 141 -17.91 -10.10 5.00
CA ASN A 141 -18.53 -9.68 6.26
C ASN A 141 -17.74 -8.54 6.91
N SER A 142 -18.13 -7.30 6.62
CA SER A 142 -17.39 -6.11 7.07
C SER A 142 -17.31 -5.94 8.60
N GLU A 143 -18.16 -6.63 9.36
CA GLU A 143 -18.13 -6.61 10.82
C GLU A 143 -17.02 -7.51 11.40
N ASP A 144 -16.50 -8.47 10.61
CA ASP A 144 -15.44 -9.38 11.02
C ASP A 144 -14.06 -8.79 10.71
N LEU A 145 -13.75 -7.73 11.45
CA LEU A 145 -12.49 -7.00 11.43
C LEU A 145 -11.91 -6.99 12.84
N ALA A 146 -10.66 -7.43 13.01
CA ALA A 146 -9.96 -7.27 14.27
C ALA A 146 -8.46 -7.01 14.06
N GLY A 147 -7.87 -6.35 15.04
CA GLY A 147 -6.44 -6.05 15.10
C GLY A 147 -5.87 -6.40 16.46
N PHE A 148 -4.59 -6.73 16.48
CA PHE A 148 -3.86 -7.14 17.67
C PHE A 148 -2.45 -6.56 17.67
N SER A 149 -1.98 -6.14 18.83
CA SER A 149 -0.60 -5.69 19.06
C SER A 149 0.08 -6.56 20.11
N ILE A 150 1.35 -6.91 19.91
CA ILE A 150 2.10 -7.66 20.92
C ILE A 150 2.39 -6.75 22.11
N GLN A 151 1.97 -7.19 23.30
CA GLN A 151 2.32 -6.60 24.58
C GLN A 151 2.84 -7.69 25.50
N LYS A 152 4.06 -7.52 26.03
CA LYS A 152 4.73 -8.53 26.89
C LYS A 152 4.73 -9.94 26.27
N GLY A 153 4.90 -10.02 24.95
CA GLY A 153 4.99 -11.27 24.19
C GLY A 153 3.65 -11.93 23.82
N VAL A 154 2.51 -11.28 24.09
CA VAL A 154 1.17 -11.80 23.78
C VAL A 154 0.35 -10.74 23.05
N TYR A 155 -0.42 -11.15 22.05
CA TYR A 155 -1.34 -10.28 21.32
C TYR A 155 -2.48 -9.80 22.20
N GLN A 156 -2.62 -8.48 22.29
CA GLN A 156 -3.76 -7.80 22.88
C GLN A 156 -4.62 -7.16 21.79
N PRO A 157 -5.96 -7.24 21.87
CA PRO A 157 -6.84 -6.59 20.91
C PRO A 157 -6.59 -5.08 20.83
N ILE A 158 -6.62 -4.55 19.61
CA ILE A 158 -6.59 -3.11 19.34
C ILE A 158 -8.04 -2.61 19.33
N THR A 159 -8.34 -1.59 20.13
CA THR A 159 -9.64 -0.91 20.11
C THR A 159 -9.63 0.18 19.05
N ALA A 160 -10.75 0.34 18.34
CA ALA A 160 -10.88 1.41 17.36
C ALA A 160 -10.78 2.80 18.02
N ASN A 161 -10.14 3.74 17.33
CA ASN A 161 -10.06 5.13 17.78
C ASN A 161 -11.38 5.89 17.54
N ALA A 162 -11.40 7.20 17.83
CA ALA A 162 -12.59 8.04 17.65
C ALA A 162 -13.05 8.15 16.17
N GLN A 163 -12.18 7.83 15.22
CA GLN A 163 -12.45 7.78 13.79
C GLN A 163 -12.86 6.37 13.33
N ASN A 164 -13.11 5.44 14.26
CA ASN A 164 -13.39 4.03 14.01
C ASN A 164 -12.26 3.29 13.24
N GLN A 165 -11.02 3.68 13.49
CA GLN A 165 -9.85 3.08 12.86
C GLN A 165 -9.14 2.11 13.82
N LEU A 166 -8.69 0.97 13.29
CA LEU A 166 -7.69 0.15 13.98
C LEU A 166 -6.31 0.70 13.66
N VAL A 167 -5.67 1.33 14.65
CA VAL A 167 -4.41 2.06 14.44
C VAL A 167 -3.21 1.11 14.54
N SER A 168 -2.41 1.07 13.47
CA SER A 168 -1.07 0.51 13.48
C SER A 168 -0.10 1.53 14.09
N GLN A 169 0.51 1.18 15.22
CA GLN A 169 1.57 1.97 15.83
C GLN A 169 2.86 1.90 15.00
N SER A 170 3.16 0.73 14.42
CA SER A 170 4.35 0.53 13.58
C SER A 170 4.35 1.45 12.36
N LEU A 171 3.21 1.63 11.70
CA LEU A 171 3.09 2.45 10.49
C LEU A 171 2.66 3.89 10.77
N GLY A 172 2.07 4.17 11.94
CA GLY A 172 1.45 5.47 12.21
C GLY A 172 0.21 5.74 11.35
N LEU A 173 -0.47 4.68 10.90
CA LEU A 173 -1.63 4.71 10.02
C LEU A 173 -2.82 3.98 10.65
N GLY A 174 -4.03 4.35 10.24
CA GLY A 174 -5.26 3.66 10.59
C GLY A 174 -5.74 2.73 9.48
N LEU A 175 -6.24 1.56 9.85
CA LEU A 175 -7.09 0.75 8.99
C LEU A 175 -8.56 1.14 9.22
N GLN A 176 -9.26 1.51 8.16
CA GLN A 176 -10.65 1.94 8.23
C GLN A 176 -11.50 1.33 7.12
N LEU A 177 -12.78 1.14 7.43
CA LEU A 177 -13.76 0.65 6.46
C LEU A 177 -14.25 1.80 5.57
N TRP A 178 -14.30 1.55 4.27
CA TRP A 178 -14.77 2.49 3.27
C TRP A 178 -15.73 1.80 2.30
N GLN A 179 -16.93 2.35 2.15
CA GLN A 179 -17.91 1.87 1.16
C GLN A 179 -17.68 2.55 -0.18
N GLY A 180 -17.42 1.77 -1.22
CA GLY A 180 -17.26 2.32 -2.56
C GLY A 180 -16.87 1.31 -3.62
N LYS A 181 -16.39 1.84 -4.75
CA LYS A 181 -16.05 1.05 -5.94
C LYS A 181 -14.54 0.95 -6.12
N TYR A 182 -14.01 -0.27 -6.18
CA TYR A 182 -12.61 -0.54 -6.53
C TYR A 182 -12.54 -1.71 -7.52
N GLN A 183 -11.74 -1.56 -8.59
CA GLN A 183 -11.63 -2.53 -9.70
C GLN A 183 -12.99 -3.04 -10.23
N GLY A 184 -13.98 -2.16 -10.32
CA GLY A 184 -15.32 -2.52 -10.82
C GLY A 184 -16.29 -3.10 -9.77
N ILE A 185 -15.81 -3.43 -8.56
CA ILE A 185 -16.59 -4.07 -7.50
C ILE A 185 -17.07 -3.00 -6.50
N ASN A 186 -18.38 -2.97 -6.22
CA ASN A 186 -18.95 -2.18 -5.13
C ASN A 186 -18.99 -3.03 -3.84
N ALA A 187 -18.29 -2.61 -2.80
CA ALA A 187 -18.23 -3.32 -1.51
C ALA A 187 -17.81 -2.37 -0.38
N THR A 188 -17.82 -2.89 0.85
CA THR A 188 -17.11 -2.30 1.98
C THR A 188 -15.68 -2.82 1.95
N TRP A 189 -14.72 -1.92 1.90
CA TRP A 189 -13.30 -2.23 1.77
C TRP A 189 -12.54 -1.80 3.01
N LEU A 190 -11.52 -2.55 3.38
CA LEU A 190 -10.51 -2.11 4.32
C LEU A 190 -9.46 -1.26 3.59
N ARG A 191 -9.19 -0.04 4.07
CA ARG A 191 -8.21 0.86 3.47
C ARG A 191 -7.32 1.50 4.53
N TRP A 192 -6.10 1.84 4.10
CA TRP A 192 -5.21 2.70 4.87
C TRP A 192 -5.71 4.14 4.89
N ALA A 193 -5.60 4.77 6.05
CA ALA A 193 -5.88 6.17 6.27
C ALA A 193 -4.84 6.79 7.20
N ASN A 194 -4.67 8.10 7.11
CA ASN A 194 -3.96 8.85 8.12
C ASN A 194 -4.80 8.89 9.42
N LEU A 195 -4.20 9.40 10.51
CA LEU A 195 -4.86 9.49 11.81
C LEU A 195 -5.98 10.55 11.87
N THR A 196 -6.11 11.41 10.86
CA THR A 196 -7.23 12.35 10.74
C THR A 196 -8.44 11.77 10.03
N GLY A 197 -8.32 10.58 9.44
CA GLY A 197 -9.41 9.89 8.73
C GLY A 197 -9.32 9.94 7.20
N ASP A 198 -8.34 10.65 6.64
CA ASP A 198 -8.19 10.74 5.20
C ASP A 198 -7.56 9.46 4.64
N LEU A 199 -8.23 8.88 3.65
CA LEU A 199 -7.76 7.68 2.97
C LEU A 199 -6.46 7.98 2.23
N LEU A 200 -5.50 7.05 2.34
CA LEU A 200 -4.33 7.07 1.47
C LEU A 200 -4.78 6.78 0.03
N PRO A 201 -4.41 7.64 -0.94
CA PRO A 201 -4.83 7.45 -2.32
C PRO A 201 -4.08 6.29 -2.95
N THR A 202 -4.77 5.48 -3.75
CA THR A 202 -4.11 4.51 -4.64
C THR A 202 -3.30 5.24 -5.73
N PRO A 203 -2.38 4.57 -6.45
CA PRO A 203 -1.64 5.21 -7.55
C PRO A 203 -2.57 5.76 -8.63
N GLU A 204 -3.68 5.07 -8.93
CA GLU A 204 -4.69 5.51 -9.90
C GLU A 204 -5.45 6.75 -9.41
N GLU A 205 -5.80 6.81 -8.11
CA GLU A 205 -6.43 7.99 -7.51
C GLU A 205 -5.46 9.18 -7.48
N LYS A 206 -4.19 8.96 -7.10
CA LYS A 206 -3.13 9.99 -7.10
C LYS A 206 -2.89 10.54 -8.51
N GLN A 207 -2.88 9.68 -9.53
CA GLN A 207 -2.73 10.10 -10.92
C GLN A 207 -3.93 10.92 -11.41
N ARG A 208 -5.17 10.50 -11.10
CA ARG A 208 -6.38 11.26 -11.43
C ARG A 208 -6.40 12.63 -10.76
N GLN A 209 -6.02 12.71 -9.49
CA GLN A 209 -5.91 13.98 -8.76
C GLN A 209 -4.90 14.93 -9.42
N ARG A 210 -3.72 14.41 -9.84
CA ARG A 210 -2.70 15.20 -10.55
C ARG A 210 -3.22 15.72 -11.89
N ALA A 211 -3.83 14.86 -12.70
CA ALA A 211 -4.36 15.24 -14.01
C ALA A 211 -5.46 16.30 -13.89
N GLU A 212 -6.36 16.15 -12.91
CA GLU A 212 -7.41 17.15 -12.65
C GLU A 212 -6.81 18.48 -12.17
N GLN A 213 -5.79 18.43 -11.30
CA GLN A 213 -5.11 19.64 -10.84
C GLN A 213 -4.38 20.37 -11.98
N GLU A 214 -3.72 19.64 -12.88
CA GLU A 214 -3.05 20.20 -14.05
C GLU A 214 -4.07 20.85 -15.00
N ARG A 215 -5.20 20.17 -15.25
CA ARG A 215 -6.30 20.72 -16.05
C ARG A 215 -6.84 22.02 -15.45
N GLN A 216 -7.13 22.04 -14.16
CA GLN A 216 -7.62 23.25 -13.49
C GLN A 216 -6.62 24.41 -13.55
N ARG A 217 -5.31 24.11 -13.48
CA ARG A 217 -4.26 25.13 -13.66
C ARG A 217 -4.21 25.65 -15.09
N ALA A 218 -4.33 24.78 -16.09
CA ALA A 218 -4.38 25.17 -17.49
C ALA A 218 -5.60 26.06 -17.79
N ASP A 219 -6.79 25.63 -17.36
CA ASP A 219 -8.04 26.38 -17.54
C ASP A 219 -7.96 27.77 -16.89
N LYS A 220 -7.37 27.85 -15.69
CA LYS A 220 -7.17 29.14 -14.99
C LYS A 220 -6.17 30.03 -15.71
N ALA A 221 -5.07 29.49 -16.22
CA ALA A 221 -4.07 30.24 -16.96
C ALA A 221 -4.63 30.77 -18.29
N GLU A 222 -5.41 29.96 -19.00
CA GLU A 222 -6.09 30.36 -20.23
C GLU A 222 -7.09 31.50 -19.96
N LEU A 223 -7.91 31.38 -18.92
CA LEU A 223 -8.84 32.44 -18.53
C LEU A 223 -8.12 33.75 -18.17
N GLN A 224 -7.00 33.67 -17.44
CA GLN A 224 -6.19 34.84 -17.10
C GLN A 224 -5.54 35.46 -18.34
N LEU A 225 -5.09 34.66 -19.30
CA LEU A 225 -4.51 35.13 -20.55
C LEU A 225 -5.56 35.84 -21.42
N LEU A 226 -6.77 35.28 -21.51
CA LEU A 226 -7.92 35.91 -22.19
C LEU A 226 -8.34 37.22 -21.51
N GLN A 227 -8.40 37.27 -20.18
CA GLN A 227 -8.66 38.50 -19.43
C GLN A 227 -7.58 39.55 -19.68
N THR A 228 -6.31 39.15 -19.70
CA THR A 228 -5.18 40.05 -19.98
C THR A 228 -5.28 40.60 -21.41
N ALA A 229 -5.57 39.75 -22.39
CA ALA A 229 -5.79 40.17 -23.77
C ALA A 229 -6.94 41.17 -23.89
N ARG A 230 -8.07 40.91 -23.22
CA ARG A 230 -9.21 41.83 -23.19
C ARG A 230 -8.83 43.19 -22.60
N ASN A 231 -8.14 43.21 -21.46
CA ASN A 231 -7.67 44.45 -20.84
C ASN A 231 -6.74 45.24 -21.77
N LEU A 232 -5.83 44.56 -22.50
CA LEU A 232 -4.95 45.21 -23.46
C LEU A 232 -5.74 45.86 -24.62
N VAL A 233 -6.74 45.17 -25.16
CA VAL A 233 -7.62 45.75 -26.18
C VAL A 233 -8.38 46.96 -25.64
N GLU A 234 -8.93 46.87 -24.42
CA GLU A 234 -9.65 47.98 -23.76
C GLU A 234 -8.73 49.19 -23.50
N THR A 235 -7.43 48.98 -23.27
CA THR A 235 -6.44 50.07 -23.15
C THR A 235 -6.03 50.71 -24.49
N GLY A 236 -6.61 50.27 -25.61
CA GLY A 236 -6.41 50.86 -26.95
C GLY A 236 -5.40 50.13 -27.83
N MET A 237 -4.92 48.95 -27.42
CA MET A 237 -4.07 48.12 -28.26
C MET A 237 -4.89 47.39 -29.32
N ASN A 238 -4.41 47.33 -30.57
CA ASN A 238 -5.15 46.61 -31.61
C ASN A 238 -5.02 45.09 -31.46
N VAL A 239 -5.94 44.33 -32.08
CA VAL A 239 -6.02 42.88 -31.90
C VAL A 239 -4.76 42.15 -32.41
N GLU A 240 -4.11 42.62 -33.48
CA GLU A 240 -2.87 41.98 -33.98
C GLU A 240 -1.66 42.22 -33.06
N GLN A 241 -1.63 43.33 -32.33
CA GLN A 241 -0.62 43.61 -31.31
C GLN A 241 -0.84 42.72 -30.08
N VAL A 242 -2.08 42.57 -29.62
CA VAL A 242 -2.42 41.70 -28.49
C VAL A 242 -2.13 40.23 -28.82
N ALA A 243 -2.47 39.76 -30.02
CA ALA A 243 -2.14 38.41 -30.49
C ALA A 243 -0.63 38.14 -30.46
N ARG A 244 0.18 39.10 -30.91
CA ARG A 244 1.65 38.98 -30.87
C ARG A 244 2.23 38.95 -29.46
N LEU A 245 1.63 39.65 -28.50
CA LEU A 245 2.12 39.71 -27.11
C LEU A 245 1.68 38.52 -26.26
N THR A 246 0.46 38.03 -26.49
CA THR A 246 -0.13 36.95 -25.68
C THR A 246 0.04 35.56 -26.30
N GLY A 247 0.37 35.50 -27.60
CA GLY A 247 0.43 34.24 -28.35
C GLY A 247 -0.94 33.66 -28.70
N LEU A 248 -2.04 34.35 -28.37
CA LEU A 248 -3.41 33.94 -28.71
C LEU A 248 -3.73 34.18 -30.19
N CYS A 249 -4.64 33.36 -30.74
CA CYS A 249 -5.18 33.61 -32.07
C CYS A 249 -6.09 34.84 -32.07
N VAL A 250 -6.09 35.56 -33.21
CA VAL A 250 -6.93 36.77 -33.39
C VAL A 250 -8.42 36.46 -33.17
N SER A 251 -8.89 35.28 -33.58
CA SER A 251 -10.26 34.81 -33.37
C SER A 251 -10.65 34.74 -31.89
N ASP A 252 -9.74 34.30 -31.03
CA ASP A 252 -10.01 34.04 -29.62
C ASP A 252 -10.09 35.37 -28.86
N ILE A 253 -9.25 36.33 -29.24
CA ILE A 253 -9.26 37.69 -28.70
C ILE A 253 -10.54 38.42 -29.14
N GLN A 254 -10.97 38.29 -30.39
CA GLN A 254 -12.20 38.90 -30.90
C GLN A 254 -13.44 38.33 -30.20
N SER A 255 -13.47 37.02 -29.98
CA SER A 255 -14.56 36.32 -29.29
C SER A 255 -14.66 36.72 -27.82
N ALA A 256 -13.53 36.97 -27.16
CA ALA A 256 -13.48 37.41 -25.77
C ALA A 256 -13.82 38.91 -25.56
N HIS A 257 -13.77 39.71 -26.64
CA HIS A 257 -14.03 41.16 -26.62
C HIS A 257 -15.49 41.53 -27.00
N LEU A 258 -16.22 40.65 -27.69
CA LEU A 258 -17.64 40.88 -27.99
C LEU A 258 -18.47 40.78 -26.70
N PRO A 259 -19.31 41.78 -26.38
CA PRO A 259 -20.26 41.65 -25.27
C PRO A 259 -21.21 40.49 -25.58
N MET A 260 -21.37 39.56 -24.63
CA MET A 260 -22.45 38.58 -24.72
C MET A 260 -23.77 39.36 -24.79
N ALA A 261 -24.44 39.29 -25.94
CA ALA A 261 -25.77 39.86 -26.18
C ALA A 261 -26.86 39.01 -25.52
#